data_AF-A0A522BQ88-F1
#
_entry.id   AF-A0A522BQ88-F1
#
_cell.length_a   1.000
_cell.length_b   1.000
_cell.length_c   1.000
_cell.angle_alpha   90.00
_cell.angle_beta   90.00
_cell.angle_gamma   90.00
#
_symmetry.space_group_name_H-M   'P 1'
#
loop_
_entity.id
_entity.type
_entity.pdbx_description
1 polymer ?
#
loop_
_entity_poly.entity_id
_entity_poly.type
_entity_poly.pdbx_seq_one_letter_code
_entity_poly.pdbx_strand_id
1 'polypeptide(L)' 'MWLRGPQAWAGNLQTIWAAKFCRRHGIEAPRYRRERWTAPDSDFVDVDWLEQAAPPPGERTLLVLFHGLE' A
#
# COMPACT_ATOMS: atom_id res chain seq x y z
N MET A 1 -3.28 18.03 2.58
CA MET A 1 -4.01 19.32 2.64
C MET A 1 -5.33 19.08 3.33
N TRP A 2 -5.41 19.37 4.63
CA TRP A 2 -6.67 19.28 5.37
C TRP A 2 -7.53 20.50 5.02
N LEU A 3 -8.57 20.29 4.21
CA LEU A 3 -9.53 21.34 3.87
C LEU A 3 -10.40 21.61 5.10
N ARG A 4 -10.16 22.74 5.77
CA ARG A 4 -10.94 23.20 6.92
C ARG A 4 -12.29 23.72 6.41
N GLY A 5 -13.35 22.94 6.59
CA GLY A 5 -14.74 23.26 6.21
C GLY A 5 -15.74 22.39 6.98
N PRO A 6 -17.05 22.68 6.91
CA PRO A 6 -18.07 21.90 7.63
C PRO A 6 -17.96 20.41 7.30
N GLN A 7 -17.98 19.59 8.34
CA GLN A 7 -17.66 18.16 8.35
C GLN A 7 -18.41 17.35 7.27
N ALA A 8 -19.63 17.77 6.93
CA ALA A 8 -20.48 17.14 5.93
C ALA A 8 -19.95 17.19 4.48
N TRP A 9 -19.16 18.21 4.14
CA TRP A 9 -18.66 18.43 2.77
C TRP A 9 -17.17 18.17 2.65
N ALA A 10 -16.39 18.55 3.67
CA ALA A 10 -14.94 18.43 3.66
C ALA A 10 -14.44 16.98 3.73
N GLY A 11 -15.18 16.08 4.41
CA GLY A 11 -14.81 14.66 4.53
C GLY A 11 -14.89 13.92 3.20
N ASN A 12 -16.02 14.01 2.50
CA ASN A 12 -16.23 13.32 1.23
C ASN A 12 -15.33 13.88 0.11
N LEU A 13 -14.99 15.17 0.18
CA LEU A 13 -14.13 15.81 -0.82
C LEU A 13 -12.71 15.22 -0.84
N GLN A 14 -12.18 14.77 0.31
CA GLN A 14 -10.87 14.10 0.36
C GLN A 14 -10.89 12.78 -0.43
N THR A 15 -11.96 12.01 -0.30
CA THR A 15 -12.16 10.75 -1.04
C THR A 15 -12.41 10.99 -2.53
N ILE A 16 -13.30 11.93 -2.87
CA ILE A 16 -13.65 12.24 -4.26
C ILE A 16 -12.45 12.80 -5.02
N TRP A 17 -11.68 13.70 -4.40
CA TRP A 17 -10.51 14.30 -5.04
C TRP A 17 -9.42 13.28 -5.33
N ALA A 18 -9.12 12.41 -4.35
CA ALA A 18 -8.18 11.31 -4.53
C ALA A 18 -8.60 10.36 -5.65
N ALA A 19 -9.89 10.03 -5.74
CA ALA A 19 -10.40 9.09 -6.74
C ALA A 19 -10.50 9.67 -8.16
N LYS A 20 -10.82 10.98 -8.30
CA LYS A 20 -11.16 11.59 -9.60
C LYS A 20 -10.05 12.47 -10.18
N PHE A 21 -9.25 13.11 -9.34
CA PHE A 21 -8.33 14.16 -9.78
C PHE A 21 -6.86 13.88 -9.46
N CYS A 22 -6.55 13.05 -8.47
CA CYS A 22 -5.17 12.61 -8.25
C CYS A 22 -4.68 11.78 -9.43
N ARG A 23 -3.53 12.18 -9.98
CA ARG A 23 -2.82 11.41 -11.01
C ARG A 23 -1.71 10.63 -10.36
N ARG A 24 -1.51 9.40 -10.82
CA ARG A 24 -0.31 8.64 -10.49
C ARG A 24 0.88 9.35 -11.14
N HIS A 25 1.75 9.94 -10.33
CA HIS A 25 2.95 10.60 -10.81
C HIS A 25 3.95 9.54 -11.27
N GLY A 26 4.21 9.46 -12.58
CA GLY A 26 5.45 9.00 -13.25
C GLY A 26 6.15 7.69 -12.85
N ILE A 27 5.63 6.94 -11.90
CA ILE A 27 6.30 5.78 -11.30
C ILE A 27 5.59 4.53 -11.79
N GLU A 28 6.38 3.58 -12.30
CA GLU A 28 5.91 2.27 -12.73
C GLU A 28 5.08 1.58 -11.64
N ALA A 29 4.11 0.75 -12.07
CA ALA A 29 3.73 -0.47 -11.37
C ALA A 29 4.72 -0.95 -10.28
N PRO A 30 4.54 -0.83 -8.95
CA PRO A 30 5.34 -1.69 -8.09
C PRO A 30 5.03 -3.13 -8.50
N ARG A 31 6.08 -3.86 -8.85
CA ARG A 31 5.97 -5.28 -9.21
C ARG A 31 6.11 -6.08 -7.93
N TYR A 32 5.22 -7.04 -7.75
CA TYR A 32 5.20 -7.90 -6.58
C TYR A 32 5.40 -9.34 -6.99
N ARG A 33 6.17 -10.07 -6.18
CA ARG A 33 6.31 -11.51 -6.27
C ARG A 33 5.61 -12.15 -5.08
N ARG A 34 4.59 -12.94 -5.38
CA ARG A 34 3.83 -13.66 -4.36
C ARG A 34 4.54 -14.95 -3.94
N GLU A 35 4.62 -15.16 -2.65
CA GLU A 35 4.98 -16.43 -2.03
C GLU A 35 3.81 -16.92 -1.17
N ARG A 36 3.53 -18.23 -1.21
CA ARG A 36 2.58 -18.86 -0.29
C ARG A 36 3.37 -19.69 0.72
N TRP A 37 3.25 -19.33 1.99
CA TRP A 37 3.87 -20.07 3.08
C TRP A 37 2.85 -20.98 3.73
N THR A 38 3.22 -22.23 3.95
CA THR A 38 2.39 -23.17 4.72
C THR A 38 2.75 -23.03 6.20
N ALA A 39 1.72 -22.95 7.04
CA ALA A 39 1.88 -22.89 8.49
C ALA A 39 1.80 -24.31 9.10
N PRO A 40 2.39 -24.55 10.28
CA PRO A 40 2.38 -25.89 10.92
C PRO A 40 0.98 -26.42 11.27
N ASP A 41 0.00 -25.54 11.38
CA ASP A 41 -1.42 -25.85 11.64
C ASP A 41 -2.21 -26.18 10.36
N SER A 42 -1.52 -26.36 9.24
CA SER A 42 -2.10 -26.61 7.90
C SER A 42 -2.84 -25.41 7.30
N ASP A 43 -2.65 -24.21 7.83
CA ASP A 43 -3.09 -22.97 7.18
C ASP A 43 -2.02 -22.44 6.20
N PHE A 44 -2.30 -21.30 5.56
CA PHE A 44 -1.37 -20.62 4.68
C PHE A 44 -1.38 -19.10 4.84
N VAL A 45 -0.24 -18.48 4.51
CA VAL A 45 -0.08 -17.02 4.41
C VAL A 45 0.44 -16.68 3.02
N ASP A 46 -0.26 -15.80 2.31
CA ASP A 46 0.26 -15.20 1.08
C ASP A 46 1.04 -13.93 1.41
N VAL A 47 2.30 -13.88 0.98
CA VAL A 47 3.22 -12.75 1.18
C VAL A 47 3.62 -12.19 -0.18
N ASP A 48 3.33 -10.91 -0.41
CA ASP A 48 3.72 -10.20 -1.61
C ASP A 48 4.99 -9.37 -1.36
N TRP A 49 6.12 -9.80 -1.94
CA TRP A 49 7.38 -9.09 -1.85
C TRP A 49 7.48 -8.04 -2.96
N LEU A 50 7.85 -6.80 -2.62
CA LEU A 50 8.17 -5.78 -3.62
C LEU A 50 9.45 -6.19 -4.37
N GLU A 51 9.36 -6.34 -5.69
CA GLU A 51 10.52 -6.58 -6.55
C GLU A 51 11.29 -5.25 -6.71
N GLN A 52 12.25 -5.01 -5.81
CA GLN A 52 13.17 -3.88 -5.93
C GLN A 52 14.34 -4.21 -6.87
N ALA A 53 14.73 -3.24 -7.70
CA ALA A 53 16.12 -3.14 -8.14
C ALA A 53 16.99 -2.93 -6.88
N ALA A 54 18.06 -3.72 -6.74
CA ALA A 54 18.83 -3.84 -5.49
C ALA A 54 19.00 -2.49 -4.76
N PRO A 55 18.52 -2.37 -3.50
CA PRO A 55 18.63 -1.11 -2.78
C PRO A 55 20.10 -0.74 -2.56
N PRO A 56 20.42 0.55 -2.44
CA PRO A 56 21.77 1.01 -2.16
C PRO A 56 22.35 0.32 -0.92
N PRO A 57 23.67 0.04 -0.87
CA PRO A 57 24.30 -0.52 0.31
C PRO A 57 24.03 0.38 1.53
N GLY A 58 23.43 -0.20 2.59
CA GLY A 58 23.12 0.51 3.84
C GLY A 58 21.64 0.80 4.08
N GLU A 59 20.77 0.67 3.07
CA GLU A 59 19.32 0.90 3.20
C GLU A 59 18.54 -0.40 3.00
N ARG A 60 18.45 -1.23 4.05
CA ARG A 60 17.64 -2.46 4.06
C ARG A 60 16.68 -2.50 5.24
N THR A 61 15.85 -1.48 5.37
CA THR A 61 14.72 -1.51 6.30
C THR A 61 13.59 -2.32 5.67
N LEU A 62 13.20 -3.44 6.30
CA LEU A 62 12.03 -4.19 5.90
C LEU A 62 10.77 -3.56 6.49
N LEU A 63 9.87 -3.08 5.63
CA LEU A 63 8.52 -2.66 6.01
C LEU A 63 7.54 -3.80 5.76
N VAL A 64 6.82 -4.21 6.81
CA VAL A 64 5.75 -5.22 6.73
C VAL A 64 4.40 -4.53 6.93
N LEU A 65 3.48 -4.72 5.99
CA LEU A 65 2.14 -4.14 6.02
C LEU A 65 1.12 -5.25 6.15
N PHE A 66 0.26 -5.18 7.17
CA PHE A 66 -0.87 -6.08 7.36
C PHE A 66 -2.15 -5.34 7.00
N HIS A 67 -3.09 -6.01 6.33
CA HIS A 67 -4.45 -5.50 6.19
C HIS A 67 -5.27 -5.87 7.44
N GLY A 68 -6.32 -5.10 7.72
CA GLY A 68 -7.27 -5.44 8.78
C GLY A 68 -8.19 -6.61 8.39
N LEU A 69 -8.90 -7.14 9.38
CA LEU A 69 -10.12 -7.93 9.15
C LEU A 69 -11.24 -6.95 8.82
N GLU A 70 -12.04 -7.23 7.79
CA GLU A 70 -13.21 -6.41 7.41
C GLU A 70 -14.33 -6.47 8.46
#